data_AF-A0A381X4A7-F1
#
_entry.id   AF-A0A381X4A7-F1
#
_cell.length_a   1.000
_cell.length_b   1.000
_cell.length_c   1.000
_cell.angle_alpha   90.00
_cell.angle_beta   90.00
_cell.angle_gamma   90.00
#
_symmetry.space_group_name_H-M   'P 1'
#
loop_
_entity.id
_entity.type
_entity.pdbx_description
1 polymer ?
#
loop_
_entity_poly.entity_id
_entity_poly.type
_entity_poly.pdbx_seq_one_letter_code
_entity_poly.pdbx_strand_id
1 'polypeptide(L)'
;MKNTKTAFITFFPAVPDNMGSSTVVNSRFKSWPSEKKLFQLSHIKKINNKNTKTIFIRKEKPLNKILSLPKLICSVFLYLKNSKKKIIIIEGASWIFYSFLVFFLLKLFFLKSKIIYISHSIESEIRKK
;
A
#
# COMPACT_ATOMS: atom_id res chain seq x y z
N MET A 1 -18.32 -7.79 -9.68
CA MET A 1 -17.09 -8.57 -9.99
C MET A 1 -16.86 -9.66 -8.94
N LYS A 2 -17.45 -10.86 -9.08
CA LYS A 2 -17.23 -11.94 -8.10
C LYS A 2 -15.75 -12.41 -8.16
N ASN A 3 -15.09 -12.50 -7.01
CA ASN A 3 -13.72 -13.04 -6.79
C ASN A 3 -12.50 -12.18 -7.19
N THR A 4 -12.62 -10.85 -7.27
CA THR A 4 -11.46 -9.95 -7.39
C THR A 4 -11.14 -9.30 -6.05
N LYS A 5 -9.90 -9.46 -5.56
CA LYS A 5 -9.39 -8.78 -4.36
C LYS A 5 -8.34 -7.74 -4.74
N THR A 6 -8.42 -6.57 -4.11
CA THR A 6 -7.48 -5.46 -4.30
C THR A 6 -6.75 -5.14 -3.01
N ALA A 7 -5.42 -5.21 -3.03
CA ALA A 7 -4.60 -4.71 -1.93
C ALA A 7 -4.14 -3.29 -2.24
N PHE A 8 -4.51 -2.32 -1.40
CA PHE A 8 -3.92 -0.98 -1.42
C PHE A 8 -2.72 -0.99 -0.48
N ILE A 9 -1.57 -0.54 -0.95
CA ILE A 9 -0.33 -0.52 -0.19
C ILE A 9 0.16 0.92 -0.10
N THR A 10 0.35 1.39 1.12
CA THR A 10 0.82 2.74 1.43
C THR A 10 1.98 2.67 2.43
N PHE A 11 2.99 3.50 2.21
CA PHE A 11 4.16 3.60 3.10
C PHE A 11 4.05 4.75 4.10
N PHE A 12 2.82 5.23 4.30
CA PHE A 12 2.41 6.34 5.13
C PHE A 12 0.96 6.09 5.60
N PRO A 13 0.49 6.76 6.67
CA PRO A 13 -0.88 6.61 7.14
C PRO A 13 -1.87 7.23 6.14
N ALA A 14 -2.59 6.38 5.41
CA ALA A 14 -3.76 6.80 4.62
C ALA A 14 -5.03 6.90 5.48
N VAL A 15 -5.05 6.27 6.66
CA VAL A 15 -6.09 6.43 7.69
C VAL A 15 -5.41 6.49 9.07
N PRO A 16 -5.65 7.49 9.92
CA PRO A 16 -6.52 8.65 9.69
C PRO A 16 -5.94 9.60 8.64
N ASP A 17 -6.80 10.39 8.02
CA ASP A 17 -6.43 11.41 7.05
C ASP A 17 -5.59 12.49 7.74
N ASN A 18 -4.33 12.63 7.34
CA ASN A 18 -3.39 13.55 7.98
C ASN A 18 -2.59 14.42 7.00
N MET A 19 -2.73 14.20 5.69
CA MET A 19 -2.05 14.94 4.62
C MET A 19 -2.82 14.81 3.30
N GLY A 20 -2.55 15.68 2.32
CA GLY A 20 -3.27 15.66 1.04
C GLY A 20 -3.21 14.30 0.32
N SER A 21 -2.05 13.65 0.30
CA SER A 21 -1.90 12.30 -0.28
C SER A 21 -2.75 11.26 0.48
N SER A 22 -2.87 11.38 1.80
CA SER A 22 -3.71 10.52 2.65
C SER A 22 -5.18 10.66 2.26
N THR A 23 -5.68 11.89 2.11
CA THR A 23 -7.06 12.16 1.68
C THR A 23 -7.37 11.61 0.28
N VAL A 24 -6.44 11.76 -0.67
CA VAL A 24 -6.59 11.23 -2.04
C VAL A 24 -6.65 9.70 -2.02
N VAL A 25 -5.74 9.04 -1.29
CA VAL A 25 -5.73 7.58 -1.18
C VAL A 25 -6.96 7.07 -0.45
N ASN A 26 -7.39 7.71 0.65
CA ASN A 26 -8.56 7.30 1.40
C ASN A 26 -9.83 7.43 0.56
N SER A 27 -9.98 8.53 -0.19
CA SER A 27 -11.09 8.73 -1.12
C SER A 27 -11.11 7.65 -2.21
N ARG A 28 -9.96 7.37 -2.83
CA ARG A 28 -9.82 6.30 -3.83
C ARG A 28 -10.17 4.94 -3.24
N PHE A 29 -9.66 4.64 -2.05
CA PHE A 29 -9.93 3.41 -1.34
C PHE A 29 -11.43 3.24 -1.06
N LYS A 30 -12.10 4.28 -0.55
CA LYS A 30 -13.55 4.27 -0.29
C LYS A 30 -14.35 4.01 -1.56
N SER A 31 -14.01 4.65 -2.67
CA SER A 31 -14.72 4.51 -3.95
C SER A 31 -14.35 3.26 -4.76
N TRP A 32 -13.36 2.47 -4.34
CA TRP A 32 -12.91 1.32 -5.13
C TRP A 32 -13.97 0.19 -5.20
N PRO A 33 -14.30 -0.35 -6.38
CA PRO A 33 -15.48 -1.18 -6.59
C PRO A 33 -15.34 -2.66 -6.18
N SER A 34 -14.11 -3.17 -5.98
CA SER A 34 -13.88 -4.58 -5.63
C SER A 34 -13.76 -4.80 -4.12
N GLU A 35 -13.73 -6.07 -3.69
CA GLU A 35 -13.23 -6.42 -2.36
C GLU A 35 -11.82 -5.85 -2.24
N LYS A 36 -11.58 -5.11 -1.15
CA LYS A 36 -10.37 -4.29 -1.00
C LYS A 36 -9.89 -4.30 0.44
N LYS A 37 -8.58 -4.17 0.60
CA LYS A 37 -7.96 -4.00 1.91
C LYS A 37 -6.78 -3.04 1.80
N LEU A 38 -6.75 -2.06 2.69
CA LEU A 38 -5.66 -1.10 2.86
C LEU A 38 -4.61 -1.69 3.80
N PHE A 39 -3.38 -1.74 3.34
CA PHE A 39 -2.20 -2.07 4.10
C PHE A 39 -1.34 -0.82 4.18
N GLN A 40 -1.16 -0.31 5.38
CA GLN A 40 -0.45 0.94 5.60
C GLN A 40 0.65 0.79 6.65
N LEU A 41 1.74 1.50 6.43
CA LEU A 41 2.73 1.77 7.48
C LEU A 41 2.30 3.04 8.23
N SER A 42 2.28 2.99 9.56
CA SER A 42 1.93 4.16 10.36
C SER A 42 2.70 4.16 11.67
N HIS A 43 3.13 5.35 12.08
CA HIS A 43 3.66 5.63 13.42
C HIS A 43 2.64 6.30 14.34
N ILE A 44 1.50 6.75 13.79
CA ILE A 44 0.53 7.57 14.51
C ILE A 44 -0.45 6.70 15.29
N LYS A 45 -1.13 5.79 14.59
CA LYS A 45 -2.19 4.97 15.18
C LYS A 45 -2.24 3.60 14.54
N LYS A 46 -2.37 2.56 15.36
CA LYS A 46 -2.58 1.19 14.90
C LYS A 46 -4.07 0.98 14.62
N ILE A 47 -4.46 1.00 13.35
CA ILE A 47 -5.83 0.74 12.91
C ILE A 47 -5.89 -0.63 12.25
N ASN A 48 -6.62 -1.56 12.86
CA ASN A 48 -6.86 -2.90 12.33
C ASN A 48 -8.35 -3.20 12.35
N ASN A 49 -8.94 -3.30 11.17
CA ASN A 49 -10.33 -3.71 10.99
C ASN A 49 -10.44 -4.62 9.75
N LYS A 50 -11.67 -4.93 9.34
CA LYS A 50 -11.92 -5.80 8.16
C LYS A 50 -11.17 -5.31 6.92
N ASN A 51 -11.19 -4.00 6.67
CA ASN A 51 -10.74 -3.37 5.43
C ASN A 51 -9.40 -2.64 5.57
N THR A 52 -8.86 -2.49 6.77
CA THR A 52 -7.59 -1.78 7.03
C THR A 52 -6.68 -2.62 7.93
N LYS A 53 -5.42 -2.74 7.55
CA LYS A 53 -4.36 -3.36 8.33
C LYS A 53 -3.21 -2.36 8.45
N THR A 54 -2.90 -1.98 9.67
CA THR A 54 -1.75 -1.12 9.95
C THR A 54 -0.58 -1.98 10.43
N ILE A 55 0.55 -1.87 9.74
CA ILE A 55 1.84 -2.28 10.29
C ILE A 55 2.40 -1.07 11.03
N PHE A 56 2.33 -1.15 12.36
CA PHE A 56 2.77 -0.07 13.22
C PHE A 56 4.30 -0.02 13.27
N ILE A 57 4.86 1.17 13.10
CA ILE A 57 6.29 1.47 13.25
C ILE A 57 6.46 2.44 14.42
N ARG A 58 7.41 2.18 15.33
CA ARG A 58 7.57 3.01 16.54
C ARG A 58 7.94 4.47 16.25
N LYS A 59 8.69 4.70 15.16
CA LYS A 59 9.12 6.03 14.70
C LYS A 59 9.20 6.04 13.18
N GLU A 60 8.83 7.17 12.56
CA GLU A 60 8.97 7.45 11.13
C GLU A 60 10.46 7.59 10.75
N LYS A 61 11.19 6.46 10.74
CA LYS A 61 12.58 6.39 10.25
C LYS A 61 12.64 5.48 9.02
N PRO A 62 13.46 5.81 8.01
CA PRO A 62 13.65 4.96 6.83
C PRO A 62 13.94 3.49 7.16
N LEU A 63 14.86 3.24 8.09
CA LEU A 63 15.24 1.88 8.50
C LEU A 63 14.07 1.12 9.14
N ASN A 64 13.26 1.79 9.96
CA ASN A 64 12.08 1.17 10.58
C ASN A 64 11.05 0.78 9.51
N LYS A 65 10.92 1.56 8.43
CA LYS A 65 10.06 1.22 7.30
C LYS A 65 10.59 -0.04 6.61
N ILE A 66 11.88 -0.12 6.30
CA ILE A 66 12.50 -1.30 5.68
C ILE A 66 12.24 -2.57 6.51
N LEU A 67 12.50 -2.51 7.83
CA LEU A 67 12.24 -3.64 8.74
C LEU A 67 10.77 -4.05 8.81
N SER A 68 9.86 -3.12 8.52
CA SER A 68 8.42 -3.40 8.50
C SER A 68 7.91 -3.97 7.16
N LEU A 69 8.70 -3.86 6.07
CA LEU A 69 8.31 -4.32 4.74
C LEU A 69 8.05 -5.83 4.66
N PRO A 70 8.86 -6.73 5.25
CA PRO A 70 8.56 -8.16 5.26
C PRO A 70 7.18 -8.47 5.87
N LYS A 71 6.83 -7.78 6.97
CA LYS A 71 5.53 -7.93 7.64
C LYS A 71 4.37 -7.40 6.80
N LEU A 72 4.59 -6.29 6.10
CA LEU A 72 3.65 -5.72 5.12
C LEU A 72 3.39 -6.72 3.99
N ILE A 73 4.45 -7.22 3.35
CA ILE A 73 4.40 -8.15 2.22
C ILE A 73 3.71 -9.45 2.63
N CYS A 74 4.06 -10.04 3.78
CA CYS A 74 3.40 -11.23 4.30
C CYS A 74 1.89 -11.00 4.53
N SER A 75 1.52 -9.84 5.08
CA SER A 75 0.10 -9.49 5.29
C SER A 75 -0.67 -9.37 3.97
N VAL A 76 -0.05 -8.75 2.95
CA VAL A 76 -0.61 -8.65 1.59
C VAL A 76 -0.73 -10.04 0.96
N PHE A 77 0.30 -10.87 1.09
CA PHE A 77 0.33 -12.24 0.57
C PHE A 77 -0.83 -13.07 1.14
N LEU A 78 -0.98 -13.08 2.47
CA LEU A 78 -2.05 -13.82 3.14
C LEU A 78 -3.46 -13.37 2.73
N TYR A 79 -3.64 -12.09 2.43
CA TYR A 79 -4.92 -11.56 1.98
C TYR A 79 -5.24 -11.95 0.53
N LEU A 80 -4.23 -11.91 -0.35
CA LEU A 80 -4.42 -12.14 -1.78
C LEU A 80 -4.33 -13.61 -2.20
N LYS A 81 -3.64 -14.49 -1.44
CA LYS A 81 -3.31 -15.87 -1.87
C LYS A 81 -4.51 -16.67 -2.41
N ASN A 82 -5.66 -16.58 -1.75
CA ASN A 82 -6.87 -17.35 -2.09
C ASN A 82 -7.78 -16.67 -3.12
N SER A 83 -7.39 -15.54 -3.69
CA SER A 83 -8.23 -14.82 -4.66
C SER A 83 -7.94 -15.25 -6.10
N LYS A 84 -8.99 -15.37 -6.93
CA LYS A 84 -8.85 -15.71 -8.36
C LYS A 84 -8.17 -14.57 -9.13
N LYS A 85 -8.66 -13.33 -8.96
CA LYS A 85 -8.08 -12.13 -9.57
C LYS A 85 -7.48 -11.23 -8.48
N LYS A 86 -6.20 -10.89 -8.64
CA LYS A 86 -5.39 -10.12 -7.69
C LYS A 86 -5.04 -8.77 -8.31
N ILE A 87 -5.45 -7.69 -7.66
CA ILE A 87 -5.02 -6.33 -8.00
C ILE A 87 -4.19 -5.80 -6.84
N ILE A 88 -3.03 -5.23 -7.14
CA ILE A 88 -2.15 -4.61 -6.15
C ILE A 88 -2.00 -3.15 -6.55
N ILE A 89 -2.35 -2.24 -5.66
CA ILE A 89 -2.20 -0.80 -5.85
C ILE A 89 -1.11 -0.34 -4.90
N ILE A 90 -0.05 0.24 -5.43
CA ILE A 90 1.08 0.78 -4.67
C ILE A 90 1.03 2.31 -4.79
N GLU A 91 0.82 2.98 -3.67
CA GLU A 91 0.76 4.44 -3.58
C GLU A 91 2.14 4.99 -3.19
N GLY A 92 2.81 5.66 -4.13
CA GLY A 92 4.17 6.18 -3.98
C GLY A 92 4.16 7.68 -3.75
N ALA A 93 4.24 8.13 -2.49
CA ALA A 93 4.27 9.56 -2.18
C ALA A 93 5.67 10.17 -1.99
N SER A 94 6.76 9.36 -1.99
CA SER A 94 8.15 9.86 -1.79
C SER A 94 9.23 8.77 -1.67
N TRP A 95 8.92 7.47 -1.78
CA TRP A 95 9.87 6.40 -1.48
C TRP A 95 9.85 5.31 -2.55
N ILE A 96 10.53 5.60 -3.66
CA ILE A 96 10.60 4.73 -4.84
C ILE A 96 11.22 3.36 -4.51
N PHE A 97 12.23 3.32 -3.63
CA PHE A 97 12.90 2.08 -3.23
C PHE A 97 11.94 1.09 -2.53
N TYR A 98 11.08 1.57 -1.63
CA TYR A 98 10.10 0.70 -0.95
C TYR A 98 9.06 0.18 -1.93
N SER A 99 8.61 1.06 -2.83
CA SER A 99 7.66 0.70 -3.88
C SER A 99 8.25 -0.37 -4.80
N PHE A 100 9.51 -0.22 -5.21
CA PHE A 100 10.23 -1.18 -6.02
C PHE A 100 10.39 -2.53 -5.31
N LEU A 101 10.83 -2.55 -4.05
CA LEU A 101 11.02 -3.79 -3.31
C LEU A 101 9.70 -4.56 -3.12
N VAL A 102 8.62 -3.85 -2.75
CA VAL A 102 7.29 -4.45 -2.63
C VAL A 102 6.78 -4.94 -3.97
N PHE A 103 6.94 -4.15 -5.04
CA PHE A 103 6.59 -4.55 -6.41
C PHE A 103 7.31 -5.84 -6.80
N PHE A 104 8.64 -5.88 -6.66
CA PHE A 104 9.48 -6.99 -7.08
C PHE A 104 9.07 -8.28 -6.35
N LEU A 105 8.96 -8.22 -5.01
CA LEU A 105 8.61 -9.39 -4.20
C LEU A 105 7.17 -9.86 -4.45
N LEU A 106 6.19 -8.95 -4.53
CA LEU A 106 4.80 -9.34 -4.81
C LEU A 106 4.63 -9.87 -6.23
N LYS A 107 5.39 -9.36 -7.20
CA LYS A 107 5.38 -9.89 -8.57
C LYS A 107 5.94 -11.31 -8.64
N LEU A 108 6.96 -11.61 -7.83
CA LEU A 108 7.51 -12.96 -7.68
C LEU A 108 6.45 -13.93 -7.10
N PHE A 109 5.72 -13.52 -6.06
CA PHE A 109 4.67 -14.36 -5.46
C PHE A 109 3.39 -14.46 -6.31
N PHE A 110 3.05 -13.42 -7.08
CA PHE A 110 1.81 -13.32 -7.83
C PHE A 110 2.05 -12.97 -9.29
N LEU A 111 2.63 -13.90 -10.05
CA LEU A 111 2.98 -13.72 -11.47
C LEU A 111 1.83 -13.15 -12.31
N LYS A 112 0.60 -13.67 -12.12
CA LYS A 112 -0.62 -13.28 -12.84
C LYS A 112 -1.38 -12.08 -12.24
N SER A 113 -0.82 -11.39 -11.25
CA SER A 113 -1.46 -10.20 -10.65
C SER A 113 -1.35 -8.96 -11.55
N LYS A 114 -2.37 -8.09 -11.47
CA LYS A 114 -2.32 -6.74 -12.02
C LYS A 114 -1.76 -5.81 -10.95
N ILE A 115 -0.62 -5.17 -11.21
CA ILE A 115 -0.03 -4.19 -10.31
C ILE A 115 -0.21 -2.80 -10.92
N ILE A 116 -0.68 -1.85 -10.11
CA ILE A 116 -0.90 -0.45 -10.46
C ILE A 116 -0.06 0.36 -9.49
N TYR A 117 0.88 1.15 -10.01
CA TYR A 117 1.62 2.12 -9.24
C TYR A 117 1.01 3.51 -9.45
N ILE A 118 0.80 4.25 -8.37
CA ILE A 118 0.26 5.61 -8.42
C ILE A 118 1.23 6.53 -7.72
N SER A 119 1.90 7.39 -8.49
CA SER A 119 2.80 8.43 -8.01
C SER A 119 2.04 9.62 -7.44
N HIS A 120 2.62 10.31 -6.47
CA HIS A 120 2.14 11.61 -5.97
C HIS A 120 3.14 12.73 -6.34
N SER A 121 2.65 13.97 -6.42
CA SER A 121 3.22 15.10 -7.18
C SER A 121 4.68 15.49 -6.93
N ILE A 122 5.30 15.13 -5.81
CA ILE A 122 6.71 15.47 -5.52
C ILE A 122 7.67 14.88 -6.56
N GLU A 123 7.37 13.70 -7.13
CA GLU A 123 8.18 13.11 -8.21
C GLU A 123 8.12 13.93 -9.51
N SER A 124 7.01 14.64 -9.76
CA SER A 124 6.87 15.50 -10.93
C SER A 124 7.62 16.82 -10.78
N GLU A 125 7.71 17.36 -9.57
CA GLU A 125 8.47 18.59 -9.29
C GLU A 125 9.98 18.34 -9.30
N ILE A 126 10.44 17.19 -8.77
CA ILE A 126 11.86 16.81 -8.80
C ILE A 126 12.35 16.55 -10.25
N ARG A 127 11.48 16.07 -11.16
CA ARG A 127 11.79 15.84 -12.58
C ARG A 127 11.75 17.08 -13.46
N LYS A 128 11.32 18.24 -12.93
CA LYS A 128 11.33 19.53 -13.65
C LYS A 128 12.68 20.26 -13.56
N LYS A 129 13.60 19.79 -12.71
CA LYS A 129 15.00 20.23 -12.68
C LYS A 129 15.86 19.21 -13.43
#